data_AF-A0A957L0Z2-F1
#
_entry.id   AF-A0A957L0Z2-F1
#
_cell.length_a   1.000
_cell.length_b   1.000
_cell.length_c   1.000
_cell.angle_alpha   90.00
_cell.angle_beta   90.00
_cell.angle_gamma   90.00
#
_symmetry.space_group_name_H-M   'P 1'
#
loop_
_entity.id
_entity.type
_entity.pdbx_description
1 polymer ?
#
loop_
_entity_poly.entity_id
_entity_poly.type
_entity_poly.pdbx_seq_one_letter_code
_entity_poly.pdbx_strand_id
1 'polypeptide(L)' 'MGEADQRLSPAELELALANLPGWSVQAGKLHKQFQFADFGAALAFMVAGGLAAEKLNHHPEWT' A
#
# COMPACT_ATOMS: atom_id res chain seq x y z
N MET A 1 -21.22 -8.13 -3.03
CA MET A 1 -19.99 -8.82 -2.58
C MET A 1 -19.56 -9.73 -3.71
N GLY A 2 -18.81 -9.19 -4.67
CA GLY A 2 -18.31 -9.92 -5.83
C GLY A 2 -16.86 -10.34 -5.58
N GLU A 3 -16.57 -11.61 -5.88
CA GLU A 3 -15.30 -12.35 -5.81
C GLU A 3 -14.50 -12.24 -4.50
N ALA A 4 -14.12 -13.40 -3.96
CA ALA A 4 -13.53 -13.53 -2.64
C ALA A 4 -12.23 -12.72 -2.49
N ASP A 5 -12.10 -12.02 -1.36
CA ASP A 5 -10.87 -11.47 -0.81
C ASP A 5 -9.88 -12.61 -0.51
N GLN A 6 -9.33 -13.18 -1.58
CA GLN A 6 -8.43 -14.32 -1.51
C GLN A 6 -7.02 -13.81 -1.22
N ARG A 7 -6.50 -14.16 -0.05
CA ARG A 7 -5.11 -13.90 0.29
C ARG A 7 -4.20 -14.60 -0.70
N LEU A 8 -3.16 -13.90 -1.14
CA LEU A 8 -2.07 -14.49 -1.92
C LEU A 8 -1.42 -15.64 -1.13
N SER A 9 -1.11 -16.72 -1.83
CA SER A 9 -0.23 -17.76 -1.30
C SER A 9 1.19 -17.21 -1.08
N PRO A 10 2.04 -17.90 -0.28
CA PRO A 10 3.41 -17.46 -0.05
C PRO A 10 4.22 -17.26 -1.35
N ALA A 11 4.06 -18.15 -2.33
CA ALA A 11 4.76 -18.06 -3.60
C ALA A 11 4.29 -16.87 -4.46
N GLU A 12 2.98 -16.61 -4.50
CA GLU A 12 2.43 -15.45 -5.21
C GLU A 12 2.86 -14.13 -4.56
N LEU A 13 2.93 -14.11 -3.23
CA LEU A 13 3.41 -12.95 -2.47
C LEU A 13 4.89 -12.65 -2.75
N GLU A 14 5.75 -13.67 -2.76
CA GLU A 14 7.17 -13.52 -3.10
C GLU A 14 7.35 -12.97 -4.53
N LEU A 15 6.62 -13.52 -5.50
CA LEU A 15 6.65 -13.06 -6.89
C LEU A 15 6.16 -11.60 -7.03
N ALA A 16 5.09 -11.24 -6.32
CA ALA A 16 4.56 -9.89 -6.34
C ALA A 16 5.55 -8.89 -5.72
N LEU A 17 6.17 -9.25 -4.58
CA LEU A 17 7.15 -8.41 -3.88
C LEU A 17 8.41 -8.15 -4.71
N ALA A 18 8.84 -9.11 -5.54
CA ALA A 18 9.98 -8.92 -6.44
C ALA A 18 9.80 -7.71 -7.38
N ASN A 19 8.56 -7.34 -7.69
CA ASN A 19 8.22 -6.22 -8.56
C ASN A 19 7.90 -4.92 -7.79
N LEU A 20 8.04 -4.92 -6.45
CA LEU A 20 7.64 -3.81 -5.58
C LEU A 20 8.83 -3.32 -4.73
N PRO A 21 9.84 -2.66 -5.32
CA PRO A 21 11.03 -2.23 -4.59
C PRO A 21 10.68 -1.28 -3.43
N GLY A 22 11.27 -1.57 -2.27
CA GLY A 22 11.06 -0.83 -1.02
C GLY A 22 9.77 -1.18 -0.27
N TRP A 23 8.95 -2.09 -0.79
CA TRP A 23 7.84 -2.69 -0.05
C TRP A 23 8.30 -3.95 0.69
N SER A 24 7.70 -4.21 1.84
CA SER A 24 7.97 -5.38 2.68
C SER A 24 6.69 -5.82 3.38
N VAL A 25 6.68 -7.04 3.90
CA VAL A 25 5.57 -7.52 4.74
C VAL A 25 5.94 -7.32 6.21
N GLN A 26 5.09 -6.61 6.94
CA GLN A 26 5.24 -6.34 8.37
C GLN A 26 3.93 -6.69 9.06
N ALA A 27 3.98 -7.56 10.08
CA ALA A 27 2.79 -8.04 10.80
C ALA A 27 1.66 -8.56 9.87
N GLY A 28 2.02 -9.20 8.75
CA GLY A 28 1.07 -9.75 7.78
C GLY A 28 0.43 -8.72 6.84
N LYS A 29 0.91 -7.47 6.82
CA LYS A 29 0.46 -6.41 5.91
C LYS A 29 1.60 -5.87 5.07
N LEU A 30 1.30 -5.34 3.88
CA LEU A 30 2.28 -4.68 3.03
C LEU A 30 2.61 -3.29 3.62
N HIS A 31 3.90 -2.97 3.73
CA HIS A 31 4.39 -1.74 4.34
C HIS A 31 5.53 -1.13 3.52
N LYS A 32 5.52 0.20 3.39
CA LYS A 32 6.61 1.01 2.82
C LYS A 32 6.65 2.37 3.49
N GLN A 33 7.86 2.85 3.74
CA GLN A 33 8.10 4.18 4.28
C GLN A 33 8.45 5.15 3.15
N PHE A 34 7.88 6.35 3.21
CA PHE A 34 8.19 7.45 2.32
C PHE A 34 8.68 8.62 3.18
N GLN A 35 9.77 9.27 2.75
CA GLN A 35 10.32 10.44 3.42
C GLN A 35 10.25 11.63 2.47
N PHE A 36 9.76 12.76 2.98
CA PHE A 36 9.55 13.99 2.23
C PHE A 36 10.37 15.13 2.85
N ALA A 37 10.60 16.18 2.07
CA ALA A 37 11.37 17.34 2.52
C ALA A 37 10.68 18.10 3.67
N ASP A 38 9.35 18.15 3.66
CA ASP A 38 8.53 18.80 4.69
C ASP A 38 7.13 18.19 4.77
N PHE A 39 6.33 18.70 5.72
CA PHE A 39 4.96 18.26 5.94
C PHE A 39 4.03 18.58 4.76
N GLY A 40 4.23 19.70 4.06
CA GLY A 40 3.39 20.09 2.94
C GLY A 40 3.50 19.08 1.79
N ALA A 41 4.72 18.63 1.49
CA ALA A 41 4.98 17.59 0.51
C ALA A 41 4.38 16.23 0.94
N ALA A 42 4.50 15.86 2.22
CA ALA A 42 3.90 14.63 2.74
C ALA A 42 2.36 14.66 2.65
N LEU A 43 1.74 15.77 3.05
CA LEU A 43 0.29 15.94 3.00
C LEU A 43 -0.24 15.90 1.56
N ALA A 44 0.45 16.52 0.61
CA ALA A 44 0.08 16.47 -0.80
C ALA A 44 0.08 15.02 -1.34
N PHE A 45 1.09 14.23 -0.98
CA PHE A 45 1.17 12.81 -1.33
C PHE A 45 0.00 12.02 -0.71
N MET A 46 -0.26 12.24 0.57
CA MET A 46 -1.38 11.63 1.30
C MET A 46 -2.72 11.94 0.62
N VAL A 47 -3.03 13.21 0.33
CA VAL A 47 -4.29 13.59 -0.34
C VAL A 47 -4.44 12.91 -1.71
N ALA A 48 -3.39 12.93 -2.53
CA ALA A 48 -3.42 12.28 -3.83
C ALA A 48 -3.65 10.75 -3.71
N GLY A 49 -2.97 10.10 -2.77
CA GLY A 49 -3.15 8.69 -2.47
C GLY A 49 -4.55 8.36 -1.95
N GLY A 50 -5.11 9.22 -1.08
CA GLY A 50 -6.48 9.09 -0.56
C GLY A 50 -7.54 9.11 -1.65
N LEU A 51 -7.40 9.99 -2.64
CA LEU A 51 -8.31 10.04 -3.80
C LEU A 51 -8.24 8.76 -4.67
N ALA A 52 -7.06 8.15 -4.78
CA ALA A 52 -6.91 6.88 -5.48
C ALA A 52 -7.49 5.71 -4.68
N ALA A 53 -7.23 5.67 -3.37
CA ALA A 53 -7.77 4.69 -2.44
C ALA A 53 -9.31 4.69 -2.43
N GLU A 54 -9.92 5.87 -2.46
CA GLU A 54 -11.39 6.00 -2.49
C GLU A 54 -12.00 5.42 -3.77
N LYS A 55 -11.39 5.68 -4.93
CA LYS A 55 -11.83 5.09 -6.22
C LYS A 55 -11.76 3.57 -6.22
N LEU A 56 -10.81 3.00 -5.49
CA LEU A 56 -10.62 1.55 -5.35
C LEU A 56 -11.44 0.96 -4.20
N ASN A 57 -12.07 1.80 -3.37
CA ASN A 57 -12.70 1.41 -2.11
C ASN A 57 -11.77 0.53 -1.25
N HIS A 58 -10.48 0.89 -1.20
CA HIS A 58 -9.45 0.16 -0.47
C HIS A 58 -8.48 1.15 0.17
N HIS A 59 -8.56 1.29 1.48
CA HIS A 59 -7.90 2.38 2.20
C HIS A 59 -6.59 1.91 2.86
N PRO A 60 -5.53 2.72 2.78
CA PRO A 60 -4.28 2.46 3.50
C PRO A 60 -4.41 2.78 5.00
N GLU A 61 -3.51 2.20 5.79
CA GLU A 61 -3.23 2.65 7.15
C GLU A 61 -2.00 3.57 7.12
N TRP A 62 -2.10 4.76 7.72
CA TRP A 62 -1.04 5.77 7.77
C TRP A 62 -0.54 5.99 9.19
N THR A 63 0.77 6.21 9.34
CA THR A 63 1.45 6.51 10.61
C THR A 63 2.59 7.49 10.39
#